data_AF-A0A4V2UMX4-F1
#
_entry.id   AF-A0A4V2UMX4-F1
#
_cell.length_a   1.000
_cell.length_b   1.000
_cell.length_c   1.000
_cell.angle_alpha   90.00
_cell.angle_beta   90.00
_cell.angle_gamma   90.00
#
_symmetry.space_group_name_H-M   'P 1'
#
loop_
_entity.id
_entity.type
_entity.pdbx_description
1 polymer ?
#
loop_
_entity_poly.entity_id
_entity_poly.type
_entity_poly.pdbx_seq_one_letter_code
_entity_poly.pdbx_strand_id
1 'polypeptide(L)' 'MKKIITTSDLQNSPLEELKVAFNKAQQDLTKSEPNSPERRNALASIENIRRAMNSRHIQRPKPPGF' A
#
# COMPACT_ATOMS: atom_id res chain seq x y z
N MET A 1 -12.05 13.81 4.29
CA MET A 1 -11.22 13.18 5.35
C MET A 1 -10.55 11.95 4.76
N LYS A 2 -9.27 12.03 4.37
CA LYS A 2 -8.52 10.88 3.83
C LYS A 2 -8.08 10.02 5.03
N LYS A 3 -8.81 8.94 5.30
CA LYS A 3 -8.39 7.94 6.30
C LYS A 3 -7.02 7.40 5.91
N ILE A 4 -6.07 7.44 6.83
CA ILE A 4 -4.74 6.85 6.66
C ILE A 4 -4.95 5.35 6.59
N ILE A 5 -4.63 4.76 5.43
CA ILE A 5 -4.72 3.32 5.26
C ILE A 5 -3.57 2.71 6.09
N THR A 6 -3.93 2.02 7.15
CA THR A 6 -2.94 1.47 8.10
C THR A 6 -2.49 0.10 7.63
N THR A 7 -1.24 -0.27 7.90
CA THR A 7 -0.65 -1.57 7.51
C THR A 7 -1.48 -2.76 7.96
N SER A 8 -2.13 -2.68 9.13
CA SER A 8 -3.03 -3.70 9.66
C SER A 8 -4.30 -3.90 8.81
N ASP A 9 -4.82 -2.82 8.22
CA ASP A 9 -5.99 -2.84 7.33
C ASP A 9 -5.62 -3.50 5.98
N LEU A 10 -4.40 -3.25 5.52
CA LEU A 10 -3.83 -3.82 4.28
C LEU A 10 -3.45 -5.30 4.43
N GLN A 11 -3.18 -5.76 5.65
CA GLN A 11 -2.75 -7.14 5.89
C GLN A 11 -3.85 -8.16 5.52
N ASN A 12 -5.11 -7.82 5.82
CA ASN A 12 -6.28 -8.66 5.51
C ASN A 12 -6.93 -8.35 4.15
N SER A 13 -6.61 -7.23 3.51
CA SER A 13 -7.24 -6.78 2.25
C SER A 13 -6.70 -7.55 1.03
N PRO A 14 -7.50 -8.12 0.12
CA PRO A 14 -7.01 -8.93 -1.02
C PRO A 14 -6.02 -8.19 -1.92
N LEU A 15 -5.20 -8.91 -2.69
CA LEU A 15 -4.12 -8.30 -3.49
C LEU A 15 -4.66 -7.28 -4.51
N GLU A 16 -5.87 -7.50 -5.02
CA GLU A 16 -6.57 -6.55 -5.89
C GLU A 16 -6.88 -5.24 -5.17
N GLU A 17 -7.40 -5.30 -3.94
CA GLU A 17 -7.63 -4.11 -3.10
C GLU A 17 -6.32 -3.37 -2.79
N LEU A 18 -5.21 -4.09 -2.57
CA LEU A 18 -3.89 -3.47 -2.41
C LEU A 18 -3.47 -2.70 -3.68
N LYS A 19 -3.71 -3.24 -4.87
CA LYS A 19 -3.41 -2.58 -6.14
C LYS A 19 -4.30 -1.35 -6.37
N VAL A 20 -5.59 -1.44 -6.03
CA VAL A 20 -6.53 -0.32 -6.10
C VAL A 20 -6.10 0.79 -5.15
N ALA A 21 -5.76 0.45 -3.91
CA ALA A 21 -5.25 1.39 -2.92
C ALA A 21 -3.92 2.04 -3.37
N PHE A 22 -3.03 1.28 -3.99
CA PHE A 22 -1.77 1.80 -4.52
C PHE A 22 -1.99 2.84 -5.62
N ASN A 23 -2.86 2.54 -6.59
CA ASN A 23 -3.21 3.48 -7.65
C ASN A 23 -3.86 4.75 -7.10
N LYS A 24 -4.75 4.59 -6.11
CA LYS A 24 -5.40 5.72 -5.45
C LYS A 24 -4.38 6.60 -4.72
N ALA A 25 -3.44 6.01 -3.99
CA ALA A 25 -2.38 6.74 -3.30
C ALA A 25 -1.43 7.45 -4.28
N GLN A 26 -1.14 6.86 -5.44
CA GLN A 26 -0.39 7.53 -6.51
C GLN A 26 -1.16 8.71 -7.10
N GLN A 27 -2.45 8.56 -7.37
CA GLN A 27 -3.27 9.69 -7.84
C GLN A 27 -3.33 10.82 -6.80
N ASP A 28 -3.44 10.47 -5.53
CA ASP A 28 -3.42 11.43 -4.42
C ASP A 28 -2.07 12.16 -4.33
N LEU A 29 -0.97 11.44 -4.54
CA LEU A 29 0.38 12.00 -4.62
C LEU A 29 0.52 12.99 -5.78
N THR A 30 -0.01 12.66 -6.96
CA THR A 30 0.03 13.54 -8.14
C THR A 30 -0.85 14.78 -7.96
N LYS A 31 -1.97 14.66 -7.25
CA LYS A 31 -2.87 15.78 -6.94
C LYS A 31 -2.40 16.65 -5.78
N SER A 32 -1.54 16.11 -4.90
CA SER A 32 -1.02 16.83 -3.75
C SER A 32 0.08 17.81 -4.13
N GLU A 33 0.02 19.00 -3.56
CA GLU A 33 1.06 20.01 -3.76
C GLU A 33 2.43 19.55 -3.21
N PRO A 34 3.53 20.11 -3.73
CA PRO A 34 4.86 19.87 -3.19
C PRO A 34 4.93 20.28 -1.70
N ASN A 35 5.57 19.47 -0.87
CA ASN A 35 5.76 19.70 0.58
C ASN A 35 4.50 19.68 1.47
N SER A 36 3.31 19.41 0.94
CA SER A 36 2.10 19.31 1.73
C SER A 36 2.11 18.09 2.67
N PRO A 37 1.45 18.18 3.84
CA PRO A 37 1.25 17.02 4.71
C PRO A 37 0.52 15.88 3.98
N GLU A 38 -0.37 16.20 3.04
CA GLU A 38 -1.05 15.22 2.19
C GLU A 38 -0.08 14.43 1.31
N ARG A 39 0.94 15.08 0.76
CA ARG A 39 1.97 14.42 -0.05
C ARG A 39 2.77 13.41 0.78
N ARG A 40 3.13 13.80 2.01
CA ARG A 40 3.83 12.90 2.96
C ARG A 40 2.96 11.70 3.33
N ASN A 41 1.67 11.93 3.58
CA ASN A 41 0.71 10.87 3.88
C ASN A 41 0.52 9.92 2.69
N ALA A 42 0.46 10.45 1.46
CA ALA A 42 0.37 9.64 0.25
C ALA A 42 1.63 8.77 0.05
N LEU A 43 2.83 9.34 0.25
CA LEU A 43 4.09 8.59 0.21
C LEU A 43 4.13 7.48 1.27
N ALA A 44 3.76 7.79 2.51
CA ALA A 44 3.70 6.79 3.58
C ALA A 44 2.72 5.66 3.25
N SER A 45 1.57 5.99 2.66
CA SER A 45 0.57 4.99 2.23
C SER A 45 1.11 4.10 1.12
N ILE A 46 1.77 4.67 0.10
CA ILE A 46 2.43 3.93 -0.99
C ILE A 46 3.45 2.94 -0.43
N GLU A 47 4.29 3.38 0.51
CA GLU A 47 5.33 2.55 1.09
C GLU A 47 4.75 1.40 1.93
N ASN A 48 3.71 1.69 2.73
CA ASN A 48 2.99 0.69 3.51
C ASN A 48 2.34 -0.38 2.62
N ILE A 49 1.70 0.02 1.52
CA ILE A 49 1.08 -0.91 0.57
C ILE A 49 2.14 -1.76 -0.13
N ARG A 50 3.27 -1.16 -0.51
CA ARG A 50 4.40 -1.89 -1.12
C ARG A 50 4.98 -2.92 -0.15
N ARG A 51 5.13 -2.59 1.13
CA ARG A 51 5.54 -3.55 2.17
C ARG A 51 4.52 -4.68 2.30
N ALA A 52 3.23 -4.38 2.38
CA ALA A 52 2.17 -5.40 2.48
C ALA A 52 2.16 -6.36 1.28
N MET A 53 2.32 -5.85 0.05
CA MET A 53 2.46 -6.67 -1.16
C MET A 53 3.71 -7.56 -1.10
N ASN A 54 4.84 -7.02 -0.65
CA ASN A 54 6.09 -7.79 -0.54
C ASN A 54 6.01 -8.87 0.54
N SER A 55 5.44 -8.56 1.70
CA SER A 55 5.19 -9.54 2.77
C SER A 55 4.30 -10.70 2.30
N ARG A 56 3.36 -10.46 1.38
CA ARG A 56 2.55 -11.53 0.75
C ARG A 56 3.33 -12.38 -0.23
N HIS A 57 4.25 -11.78 -0.98
CA HIS A 57 5.15 -12.53 -1.85
C HIS A 57 6.07 -13.46 -1.04
N ILE A 58 6.55 -13.01 0.12
CA ILE A 58 7.38 -13.81 1.03
C ILE A 58 6.55 -14.89 1.76
N GLN A 59 5.27 -14.62 2.04
CA GLN A 59 4.35 -15.59 2.64
C GLN A 59 3.81 -16.65 1.67
N ARG A 60 4.20 -16.67 0.38
CA ARG A 60 4.03 -17.89 -0.41
C ARG A 60 4.98 -18.93 0.19
N PRO A 61 4.48 -19.96 0.91
CA PRO A 61 5.37 -21.02 1.35
C PRO A 61 6.02 -21.59 0.11
N LYS A 62 7.35 -21.66 0.13
CA LYS A 62 8.12 -22.45 -0.84
C LYS A 62 7.47 -23.84 -0.85
N PRO A 63 6.96 -24.34 -1.99
CA PRO A 63 6.40 -25.68 -1.99
C PRO A 63 7.50 -26.63 -1.48
N PRO A 64 7.22 -27.49 -0.47
CA PRO A 64 8.16 -28.51 -0.09
C PRO A 64 8.45 -29.34 -1.34
N GLY A 65 9.74 -29.58 -1.58
CA GLY A 65 10.26 -30.04 -2.85
C GLY A 65 9.52 -31.26 -3.44
N PHE A 66 9.50 -31.29 -4.76
CA PHE A 66 9.35 -32.51 -5.55
C PHE A 66 10.68 -32.76 -6.26
#